data_AF-A0A061IWS6-F1
#
_entry.id   AF-A0A061IWS6-F1
#
_cell.length_a   1.000
_cell.length_b   1.000
_cell.length_c   1.000
_cell.angle_alpha   90.00
_cell.angle_beta   90.00
_cell.angle_gamma   90.00
#
_symmetry.space_group_name_H-M   'P 1'
#
loop_
_entity.id
_entity.type
_entity.pdbx_description
1 polymer ?
#
loop_
_entity_poly.entity_id
_entity_poly.type
_entity_poly.pdbx_seq_one_letter_code
_entity_poly.pdbx_strand_id
1 'polypeptide(L)'
;MSAAAASFPVTRARVDPQRKVGLANAVARGRLPCHVGIMSESELDTIRGIANADEGAYDAYRRQEDARRREASAARTALWPDTIQAKQERFLRRHKDAKLDEERRANLLLEMEAQLQAEERRQRQAQLALKYLKEDPRGRNVRSVSMLHEAIKDRKTQIAFKNELKRQQEENAKEEQELLRREKDKDHEREEKEKFAQRSRNVEEKNSHLQQMLFQIAERKKMRAEQKEMLADVKRGAEEEIQDNLEDARVQREKIVAVHEYNRSIAQPPLTKHDRLRQRIEHEEGEDAARALQDEKVDAMKRAPMERLRKKQQWFELCKEQAQLAFVKENEAMQHKERTQSLFERCGMSLIACMAADEESRKQEALEERHRRREEFLRVTNGEVEELPEGVRQAATHRAGFMNEEEARVYQKEMQTHPARVLEEQKAEAAKRRERAEHLQHIHRLQASEKKENERREAEELVEARRRQKQAMEEDDERYRAYVKSQLPSDMDPYLYAKAMNLHS
;
A
#
# COMPACT_ATOMS: atom_id res chain seq x y z
N MET A 1 76.99 67.97 -0.67
CA MET A 1 78.33 68.55 -0.92
C MET A 1 79.37 67.67 -0.25
N SER A 2 79.98 66.75 -1.01
CA SER A 2 81.24 66.09 -0.65
C SER A 2 81.86 65.62 -1.96
N ALA A 3 83.01 66.20 -2.28
CA ALA A 3 83.74 66.01 -3.53
C ALA A 3 84.51 64.69 -3.49
N ALA A 4 84.20 63.78 -4.41
CA ALA A 4 85.08 62.67 -4.74
C ALA A 4 85.93 63.09 -5.94
N ALA A 5 87.18 63.46 -5.67
CA ALA A 5 88.21 63.61 -6.69
C ALA A 5 88.38 62.27 -7.42
N ALA A 6 87.97 62.24 -8.69
CA ALA A 6 88.25 61.12 -9.57
C ALA A 6 89.75 61.08 -9.88
N SER A 7 90.49 60.23 -9.17
CA SER A 7 91.86 59.88 -9.52
C SER A 7 91.86 59.14 -10.86
N PHE A 8 92.22 59.83 -11.95
CA PHE A 8 92.51 59.18 -13.22
C PHE A 8 93.72 58.24 -13.02
N PRO A 9 93.60 56.93 -13.28
CA PRO A 9 94.77 56.07 -13.26
C PRO A 9 95.70 56.47 -14.41
N VAL A 10 96.93 56.85 -14.07
CA VAL A 10 98.05 57.00 -15.00
C VAL A 10 98.18 55.69 -15.77
N THR A 11 97.91 55.72 -17.07
CA THR A 11 97.94 54.56 -17.96
C THR A 11 99.39 54.08 -18.14
N ARG A 12 99.89 53.27 -17.19
CA ARG A 12 101.03 52.39 -17.46
C ARG A 12 100.60 51.42 -18.56
N ALA A 13 101.16 51.56 -19.76
CA ALA A 13 101.00 50.58 -20.83
C ALA A 13 101.33 49.20 -20.24
N ARG A 14 100.34 48.29 -20.23
CA ARG A 14 100.53 46.92 -19.71
C ARG A 14 101.23 46.10 -20.79
N VAL A 15 102.21 45.31 -20.38
CA VAL A 15 102.90 44.37 -21.27
C VAL A 15 101.92 43.28 -21.68
N ASP A 16 101.60 43.20 -22.97
CA ASP A 16 100.82 42.09 -23.51
C ASP A 16 101.73 40.86 -23.67
N PRO A 17 101.51 39.76 -22.93
CA PRO A 17 102.37 38.58 -23.01
C PRO A 17 102.31 37.87 -24.36
N GLN A 18 101.30 38.14 -25.20
CA GLN A 18 101.18 37.49 -26.52
C GLN A 18 102.00 38.19 -27.61
N ARG A 19 102.29 39.49 -27.48
CA ARG A 19 103.11 40.25 -28.45
C ARG A 19 104.57 40.33 -28.00
N LYS A 20 105.44 39.47 -28.54
CA LYS A 20 106.87 39.46 -28.16
C LYS A 20 107.68 40.63 -28.74
N VAL A 21 107.25 41.23 -29.85
CA VAL A 21 107.99 42.28 -30.59
C VAL A 21 107.04 43.44 -30.91
N GLY A 22 107.51 44.68 -30.70
CA GLY A 22 106.75 45.91 -31.00
C GLY A 22 107.02 47.06 -30.02
N LEU A 23 106.96 48.29 -30.53
CA LEU A 23 107.28 49.52 -29.79
C LEU A 23 106.43 49.68 -28.51
N ALA A 24 105.15 49.35 -28.58
CA ALA A 24 104.21 49.48 -27.46
C ALA A 24 104.57 48.60 -26.25
N ASN A 25 105.03 47.35 -26.49
CA ASN A 25 105.47 46.46 -25.42
C ASN A 25 106.89 46.77 -24.91
N ALA A 26 107.76 47.33 -25.77
CA ALA A 26 109.07 47.81 -25.35
C ALA A 26 108.96 49.04 -24.42
N VAL A 27 108.05 49.96 -24.75
CA VAL A 27 107.71 51.13 -23.91
C VAL A 27 107.04 50.69 -22.59
N ALA A 28 106.13 49.71 -22.63
CA ALA A 28 105.52 49.11 -21.44
C ALA A 28 106.53 48.42 -20.50
N ARG A 29 107.65 47.93 -21.04
CA ARG A 29 108.78 47.32 -20.28
C ARG A 29 109.86 48.33 -19.86
N GLY A 30 109.74 49.61 -20.23
CA GLY A 30 110.67 50.67 -19.82
C GLY A 30 111.96 50.75 -20.64
N ARG A 31 112.02 50.19 -21.86
CA ARG A 31 113.19 50.34 -22.75
C ARG A 31 113.11 51.65 -23.52
N LEU A 32 114.24 52.38 -23.61
CA LEU A 32 114.31 53.67 -24.32
C LEU A 32 114.09 53.47 -25.84
N PRO A 33 113.25 54.29 -26.49
CA PRO A 33 112.84 54.09 -27.88
C PRO A 33 113.98 54.21 -28.89
N CYS A 34 115.08 54.89 -28.54
CA CYS A 34 116.28 55.01 -29.38
C CYS A 34 117.12 53.73 -29.52
N HIS A 35 116.84 52.68 -28.73
CA HIS A 35 117.50 51.37 -28.85
C HIS A 35 116.59 50.27 -29.44
N VAL A 36 115.39 50.63 -29.90
CA VAL A 36 114.43 49.68 -30.48
C VAL A 36 114.33 49.95 -31.98
N GLY A 37 114.99 49.11 -32.78
CA GLY A 37 114.84 49.15 -34.23
C GLY A 37 113.39 48.79 -34.63
N ILE A 38 112.82 49.54 -35.57
CA ILE A 38 111.54 49.19 -36.18
C ILE A 38 111.82 48.05 -37.15
N MET A 39 111.60 46.80 -36.71
CA MET A 39 111.57 45.65 -37.60
C MET A 39 110.22 45.62 -38.32
N SER A 40 110.26 45.42 -39.63
CA SER A 40 109.05 45.23 -40.43
C SER A 40 108.40 43.87 -40.15
N GLU A 41 107.09 43.74 -40.32
CA GLU A 41 106.39 42.45 -40.17
C GLU A 41 106.98 41.37 -41.10
N SER A 42 107.45 41.76 -42.28
CA SER A 42 108.16 40.88 -43.22
C SER A 42 109.47 40.29 -42.65
N GLU A 43 110.21 41.03 -41.83
CA GLU A 43 111.43 40.54 -41.17
C GLU A 43 111.10 39.63 -39.97
N LEU A 44 109.99 39.90 -39.30
CA LEU A 44 109.48 39.07 -38.21
C LEU A 44 109.02 37.69 -38.70
N ASP A 45 108.32 37.66 -39.83
CA ASP A 45 107.83 36.43 -40.41
C ASP A 45 108.95 35.59 -41.04
N THR A 46 110.00 36.22 -41.56
CA THR A 46 111.21 35.48 -42.00
C THR A 46 111.98 34.87 -40.81
N ILE A 47 112.13 35.59 -39.69
CA ILE A 47 112.75 35.01 -38.48
C ILE A 47 111.88 33.89 -37.89
N ARG A 48 110.55 34.03 -37.89
CA ARG A 48 109.63 32.95 -37.48
C ARG A 48 109.72 31.74 -38.41
N GLY A 49 109.87 31.97 -39.71
CA GLY A 49 110.07 30.92 -40.70
C GLY A 49 111.36 30.13 -40.46
N ILE A 50 112.43 30.81 -40.05
CA ILE A 50 113.72 30.17 -39.71
C ILE A 50 113.64 29.43 -38.35
N ALA A 51 112.95 30.00 -37.35
CA ALA A 51 112.85 29.40 -36.02
C ALA A 51 111.94 28.17 -35.93
N ASN A 52 110.94 28.06 -36.81
CA ASN A 52 109.95 26.99 -36.81
C ASN A 52 110.21 25.90 -37.87
N ALA A 53 111.40 25.87 -38.48
CA ALA A 53 111.69 25.02 -39.62
C ALA A 53 111.68 23.50 -39.29
N ASP A 54 111.93 23.10 -38.03
CA ASP A 54 112.19 21.69 -37.69
C ASP A 54 111.31 21.05 -36.57
N GLU A 55 110.25 21.68 -36.05
CA GLU A 55 109.45 21.13 -34.91
C GLU A 55 108.03 20.61 -35.23
N GLY A 56 107.61 20.54 -36.51
CA GLY A 56 106.21 20.25 -36.87
C GLY A 56 105.70 18.81 -36.59
N ALA A 57 106.59 17.80 -36.56
CA ALA A 57 106.16 16.40 -36.52
C ALA A 57 105.75 15.90 -35.11
N TYR A 58 106.41 16.38 -34.06
CA TYR A 58 106.20 15.89 -32.69
C TYR A 58 104.94 16.46 -32.03
N ASP A 59 104.59 17.71 -32.35
CA ASP A 59 103.39 18.37 -31.82
C ASP A 59 102.09 17.84 -32.45
N ALA A 60 102.13 17.44 -33.72
CA ALA A 60 101.01 16.79 -34.38
C ALA A 60 100.67 15.44 -33.73
N TYR A 61 101.69 14.63 -33.41
CA TYR A 61 101.53 13.34 -32.74
C TYR A 61 100.90 13.49 -31.35
N ARG A 62 101.38 14.44 -30.53
CA ARG A 62 100.81 14.68 -29.18
C ARG A 62 99.34 15.10 -29.22
N ARG A 63 98.95 15.96 -30.16
CA ARG A 63 97.53 16.38 -30.31
C ARG A 63 96.63 15.20 -30.68
N GLN A 64 97.10 14.31 -31.55
CA GLN A 64 96.35 13.12 -31.95
C GLN A 64 96.20 12.13 -30.79
N GLU A 65 97.26 11.92 -30.01
CA GLU A 65 97.21 11.02 -28.85
C GLU A 65 96.31 11.56 -27.73
N ASP A 66 96.36 12.87 -27.47
CA ASP A 66 95.46 13.52 -26.50
C ASP A 66 94.00 13.50 -26.95
N ALA A 67 93.72 13.66 -28.25
CA ALA A 67 92.38 13.47 -28.80
C ALA A 67 91.87 12.04 -28.57
N ARG A 68 92.70 11.03 -28.86
CA ARG A 68 92.39 9.62 -28.61
C ARG A 68 92.13 9.33 -27.13
N ARG A 69 92.92 9.92 -26.22
CA ARG A 69 92.74 9.77 -24.77
C ARG A 69 91.45 10.43 -24.28
N ARG A 70 91.09 11.61 -24.82
CA ARG A 70 89.81 12.28 -24.51
C ARG A 70 88.61 11.48 -25.00
N GLU A 71 88.67 10.93 -26.21
CA GLU A 71 87.62 10.07 -26.77
C GLU A 71 87.45 8.78 -25.94
N ALA A 72 88.56 8.12 -25.58
CA ALA A 72 88.52 6.93 -24.74
C ALA A 72 87.99 7.23 -23.33
N SER A 73 88.35 8.39 -22.76
CA SER A 73 87.81 8.83 -21.47
C SER A 73 86.32 9.13 -21.56
N ALA A 74 85.86 9.82 -22.61
CA ALA A 74 84.45 10.13 -22.83
C ALA A 74 83.61 8.86 -23.03
N ALA A 75 84.11 7.90 -23.80
CA ALA A 75 83.46 6.60 -24.01
C ALA A 75 83.33 5.81 -22.70
N ARG A 76 84.34 5.85 -21.83
CA ARG A 76 84.29 5.22 -20.49
C ARG A 76 83.29 5.92 -19.57
N THR A 77 83.27 7.25 -19.55
CA THR A 77 82.36 8.01 -18.67
C THR A 77 80.91 8.01 -19.15
N ALA A 78 80.64 7.75 -20.43
CA ALA A 78 79.29 7.68 -20.98
C ALA A 78 78.45 6.56 -20.36
N LEU A 79 79.08 5.46 -19.93
CA LEU A 79 78.41 4.32 -19.30
C LEU A 79 78.29 4.47 -17.77
N TRP A 80 78.81 5.55 -17.19
CA TRP A 80 78.79 5.72 -15.74
C TRP A 80 77.42 6.21 -15.26
N PRO A 81 76.77 5.48 -14.34
CA PRO A 81 75.42 5.78 -13.90
C PRO A 81 75.34 7.01 -12.97
N ASP A 82 76.47 7.47 -12.43
CA ASP A 82 76.53 8.49 -11.37
C ASP A 82 76.98 9.87 -11.85
N THR A 83 77.16 10.06 -13.16
CA THR A 83 77.42 11.39 -13.72
C THR A 83 76.22 12.31 -13.52
N ILE A 84 76.47 13.63 -13.46
CA ILE A 84 75.40 14.63 -13.31
C ILE A 84 74.38 14.51 -14.45
N GLN A 85 74.86 14.27 -15.68
CA GLN A 85 74.03 14.06 -16.86
C GLN A 85 73.16 12.80 -16.75
N ALA A 86 73.73 11.65 -16.34
CA ALA A 86 72.96 10.42 -16.13
C ALA A 86 71.90 10.56 -15.03
N LYS A 87 72.18 11.33 -13.97
CA LYS A 87 71.20 11.63 -12.91
C LYS A 87 70.07 12.53 -13.41
N GLN A 88 70.38 13.55 -14.22
CA GLN A 88 69.37 14.40 -14.86
C GLN A 88 68.49 13.59 -15.84
N GLU A 89 69.09 12.74 -16.66
CA GLU A 89 68.33 11.86 -17.56
C GLU A 89 67.44 10.87 -16.80
N ARG A 90 67.94 10.25 -15.73
CA ARG A 90 67.14 9.36 -14.88
C ARG A 90 65.98 10.09 -14.21
N PHE A 91 66.19 11.32 -13.74
CA PHE A 91 65.12 12.15 -13.19
C PHE A 91 64.06 12.46 -14.25
N LEU A 92 64.48 12.88 -15.45
CA LEU A 92 63.56 13.15 -16.56
C LEU A 92 62.79 11.90 -17.01
N ARG A 93 63.44 10.73 -17.06
CA ARG A 93 62.79 9.45 -17.36
C ARG A 93 61.75 9.10 -16.29
N ARG A 94 62.11 9.15 -15.01
CA ARG A 94 61.16 8.90 -13.90
C ARG A 94 59.96 9.84 -13.93
N HIS A 95 60.17 11.12 -14.24
CA HIS A 95 59.08 12.07 -14.33
C HIS A 95 58.17 11.83 -15.54
N LYS A 96 58.73 11.36 -16.67
CA LYS A 96 57.93 10.91 -17.82
C LYS A 96 57.14 9.65 -17.50
N ASP A 97 57.78 8.67 -16.85
CA ASP A 97 57.13 7.42 -16.45
C ASP A 97 56.00 7.69 -15.45
N ALA A 98 56.22 8.57 -14.47
CA ALA A 98 55.20 9.00 -13.52
C ALA A 98 54.00 9.68 -14.21
N LYS A 99 54.24 10.56 -15.19
CA LYS A 99 53.17 11.18 -15.98
C LYS A 99 52.38 10.15 -16.79
N LEU A 100 53.07 9.21 -17.43
CA LEU A 100 52.41 8.14 -18.18
C LEU A 100 51.57 7.24 -17.26
N ASP A 101 52.04 6.96 -16.05
CA ASP A 101 51.29 6.18 -15.07
C ASP A 101 50.09 6.97 -14.50
N GLU A 102 50.21 8.28 -14.32
CA GLU A 102 49.08 9.16 -13.97
C GLU A 102 48.02 9.19 -15.08
N GLU A 103 48.42 9.33 -16.35
CA GLU A 103 47.53 9.28 -17.50
C GLU A 103 46.84 7.90 -17.62
N ARG A 104 47.57 6.81 -17.38
CA ARG A 104 46.98 5.45 -17.34
C ARG A 104 45.93 5.33 -16.23
N ARG A 105 46.20 5.83 -15.03
CA ARG A 105 45.23 5.82 -13.92
C ARG A 105 44.01 6.66 -14.25
N ALA A 106 44.19 7.84 -14.84
CA ALA A 106 43.09 8.70 -15.26
C ALA A 106 42.22 8.03 -16.33
N ASN A 107 42.83 7.39 -17.33
CA ASN A 107 42.11 6.64 -18.36
C ASN A 107 41.33 5.45 -17.79
N LEU A 108 41.93 4.69 -16.86
CA LEU A 108 41.24 3.61 -16.17
C LEU A 108 40.03 4.11 -15.38
N LEU A 109 40.15 5.26 -14.69
CA LEU A 109 39.01 5.85 -13.98
C LEU A 109 37.90 6.27 -14.95
N LEU A 110 38.24 6.89 -16.08
CA LEU A 110 37.27 7.26 -17.12
C LEU A 110 36.60 6.03 -17.74
N GLU A 111 37.33 4.94 -17.98
CA GLU A 111 36.78 3.68 -18.47
C GLU A 111 35.82 3.06 -17.45
N MET A 112 36.17 3.06 -16.16
CA MET A 112 35.31 2.58 -15.09
C MET A 112 34.03 3.43 -14.96
N GLU A 113 34.15 4.76 -15.03
CA GLU A 113 33.00 5.66 -15.04
C GLU A 113 32.10 5.43 -16.26
N ALA A 114 32.69 5.22 -17.45
CA ALA A 114 31.95 4.92 -18.66
C ALA A 114 31.21 3.58 -18.55
N GLN A 115 31.83 2.56 -17.95
CA GLN A 115 31.19 1.27 -17.68
C GLN A 115 30.01 1.42 -16.71
N LEU A 116 30.18 2.13 -15.59
CA LEU A 116 29.11 2.40 -14.63
C LEU A 116 27.93 3.15 -15.30
N GLN A 117 28.22 4.19 -16.08
CA GLN A 117 27.17 4.90 -16.83
C GLN A 117 26.46 4.01 -17.85
N ALA A 118 27.19 3.12 -18.52
CA ALA A 118 26.60 2.17 -19.46
C ALA A 118 25.69 1.16 -18.73
N GLU A 119 26.10 0.67 -17.57
CA GLU A 119 25.29 -0.20 -16.73
C GLU A 119 24.05 0.50 -16.19
N GLU A 120 24.17 1.73 -15.70
CA GLU A 120 23.02 2.53 -15.28
C GLU A 120 22.03 2.75 -16.44
N ARG A 121 22.53 3.06 -17.64
CA ARG A 121 21.68 3.18 -18.84
C ARG A 121 20.97 1.87 -19.15
N ARG A 122 21.67 0.73 -19.08
CA ARG A 122 21.07 -0.60 -19.27
C ARG A 122 20.00 -0.89 -18.22
N GLN A 123 20.25 -0.58 -16.95
CA GLN A 123 19.27 -0.75 -15.88
C GLN A 123 18.04 0.14 -16.09
N ARG A 124 18.23 1.41 -16.45
CA ARG A 124 17.13 2.35 -16.76
C ARG A 124 16.32 1.87 -17.96
N GLN A 125 16.98 1.41 -19.02
CA GLN A 125 16.32 0.80 -20.19
C GLN A 125 15.54 -0.45 -19.80
N ALA A 126 16.11 -1.34 -18.98
CA ALA A 126 15.42 -2.52 -18.49
C ALA A 126 14.21 -2.17 -17.61
N GLN A 127 14.33 -1.16 -16.73
CA GLN A 127 13.21 -0.67 -15.93
C GLN A 127 12.11 -0.04 -16.78
N LEU A 128 12.47 0.74 -17.80
CA LEU A 128 11.52 1.30 -18.76
C LEU A 128 10.83 0.20 -19.57
N ALA A 129 11.57 -0.79 -20.06
CA ALA A 129 11.01 -1.95 -20.75
C ALA A 129 10.04 -2.73 -19.85
N LEU A 130 10.40 -2.96 -18.59
CA LEU A 130 9.50 -3.58 -17.60
C LEU A 130 8.26 -2.72 -17.32
N LYS A 131 8.39 -1.39 -17.29
CA LYS A 131 7.23 -0.48 -17.14
C LYS A 131 6.32 -0.57 -18.36
N TYR A 132 6.86 -0.47 -19.58
CA TYR A 132 6.08 -0.61 -20.81
C TYR A 132 5.38 -1.97 -20.91
N LEU A 133 6.05 -3.06 -20.54
CA LEU A 133 5.42 -4.39 -20.46
C LEU A 133 4.30 -4.47 -19.41
N LYS A 134 4.41 -3.73 -18.29
CA LYS A 134 3.35 -3.66 -17.26
C LYS A 134 2.18 -2.77 -17.68
N GLU A 135 2.46 -1.68 -18.37
CA GLU A 135 1.49 -0.72 -18.90
C GLU A 135 0.80 -1.24 -20.16
N ASP A 136 1.39 -2.22 -20.83
CA ASP A 136 0.77 -2.90 -21.96
C ASP A 136 -0.59 -3.47 -21.53
N PRO A 137 -1.71 -3.04 -22.17
CA PRO A 137 -3.03 -3.59 -21.89
C PRO A 137 -3.07 -5.12 -22.01
N ARG A 138 -2.20 -5.68 -22.85
CA ARG A 138 -2.01 -7.12 -23.06
C ARG A 138 -1.39 -7.80 -21.83
N GLY A 139 -0.42 -7.18 -21.16
CA GLY A 139 0.18 -7.70 -19.91
C GLY A 139 -0.78 -7.64 -18.73
N ARG A 140 -1.61 -6.59 -18.66
CA ARG A 140 -2.67 -6.44 -17.67
C ARG A 140 -3.69 -7.59 -17.71
N ASN A 141 -4.00 -8.07 -18.92
CA ASN A 141 -4.91 -9.19 -19.14
C ASN A 141 -4.37 -10.52 -18.62
N VAL A 142 -3.08 -10.81 -18.82
CA VAL A 142 -2.46 -12.04 -18.27
C VAL A 142 -2.49 -12.02 -16.75
N ARG A 143 -2.17 -10.87 -16.15
CA ARG A 143 -2.22 -10.69 -14.69
C ARG A 143 -3.64 -10.82 -14.13
N SER A 144 -4.65 -10.30 -14.84
CA SER A 144 -6.04 -10.45 -14.39
C SER A 144 -6.47 -11.92 -14.43
N VAL A 145 -6.07 -12.67 -15.46
CA VAL A 145 -6.34 -14.11 -15.56
C VAL A 145 -5.60 -14.90 -14.48
N SER A 146 -4.34 -14.58 -14.18
CA SER A 146 -3.58 -15.24 -13.11
C SER A 146 -4.21 -14.98 -11.73
N MET A 147 -4.61 -13.74 -11.44
CA MET A 147 -5.32 -13.41 -10.19
C MET A 147 -6.68 -14.12 -10.10
N LEU A 148 -7.39 -14.29 -11.22
CA LEU A 148 -8.64 -15.07 -11.25
C LEU A 148 -8.39 -16.55 -10.94
N HIS A 149 -7.30 -17.14 -11.42
CA HIS A 149 -6.94 -18.53 -11.10
C HIS A 149 -6.62 -18.72 -9.63
N GLU A 150 -5.85 -17.81 -9.04
CA GLU A 150 -5.58 -17.79 -7.60
C GLU A 150 -6.90 -17.68 -6.80
N ALA A 151 -7.79 -16.78 -7.19
CA ALA A 151 -9.11 -16.64 -6.56
C ALA A 151 -9.97 -17.92 -6.69
N ILE A 152 -9.89 -18.64 -7.81
CA ILE A 152 -10.58 -19.93 -7.99
C ILE A 152 -9.96 -21.00 -7.08
N LYS A 153 -8.64 -21.04 -6.94
CA LYS A 153 -7.96 -21.96 -6.00
C LYS A 153 -8.38 -21.66 -4.57
N ASP A 154 -8.35 -20.40 -4.16
CA ASP A 154 -8.78 -19.97 -2.82
C ASP A 154 -10.25 -20.28 -2.56
N ARG A 155 -11.10 -20.12 -3.58
CA ARG A 155 -12.51 -20.52 -3.46
C ARG A 155 -12.66 -22.04 -3.28
N LYS A 156 -11.87 -22.85 -3.99
CA LYS A 156 -11.89 -24.32 -3.83
C LYS A 156 -11.43 -24.72 -2.43
N THR A 157 -10.38 -24.11 -1.89
CA THR A 157 -9.92 -24.38 -0.52
C THR A 157 -10.95 -23.94 0.53
N GLN A 158 -11.59 -22.78 0.35
CA GLN A 158 -12.68 -22.34 1.23
C GLN A 158 -13.89 -23.28 1.18
N ILE A 159 -14.26 -23.78 0.00
CA ILE A 159 -15.36 -24.75 -0.14
C ILE A 159 -14.99 -26.07 0.55
N ALA A 160 -13.77 -26.57 0.34
CA ALA A 160 -13.28 -27.78 1.00
C ALA A 160 -13.32 -27.63 2.53
N PHE A 161 -12.79 -26.51 3.05
CA PHE A 161 -12.84 -26.18 4.48
C PHE A 161 -14.27 -26.10 5.02
N LYS A 162 -15.19 -25.44 4.31
CA LYS A 162 -16.61 -25.39 4.71
C LYS A 162 -17.26 -26.76 4.73
N ASN A 163 -16.92 -27.64 3.79
CA ASN A 163 -17.44 -29.01 3.74
C ASN A 163 -16.90 -29.85 4.89
N GLU A 164 -15.61 -29.72 5.22
CA GLU A 164 -15.00 -30.36 6.39
C GLU A 164 -15.65 -29.87 7.69
N LEU A 165 -15.85 -28.56 7.84
CA LEU A 165 -16.54 -27.98 8.99
C LEU A 165 -17.97 -28.50 9.13
N LYS A 166 -18.71 -28.62 8.02
CA LYS A 166 -20.06 -29.23 8.02
C LYS A 166 -20.03 -30.69 8.45
N ARG A 167 -19.06 -31.48 7.97
CA ARG A 167 -18.89 -32.89 8.38
C ARG A 167 -18.64 -33.00 9.88
N GLN A 168 -17.75 -32.17 10.42
CA GLN A 168 -17.48 -32.11 11.86
C GLN A 168 -18.72 -31.68 12.67
N GLN A 169 -19.49 -30.71 12.17
CA GLN A 169 -20.76 -30.31 12.81
C GLN A 169 -21.80 -31.43 12.80
N GLU A 170 -21.91 -32.19 11.70
CA GLU A 170 -22.80 -33.35 11.61
C GLU A 170 -22.36 -34.49 12.54
N GLU A 171 -21.06 -34.72 12.69
CA GLU A 171 -20.50 -35.68 13.65
C GLU A 171 -20.81 -35.26 15.08
N ASN A 172 -20.52 -34.01 15.45
CA ASN A 172 -20.83 -33.48 16.79
C ASN A 172 -22.34 -33.52 17.09
N ALA A 173 -23.19 -33.17 16.12
CA ALA A 173 -24.65 -33.25 16.29
C ALA A 173 -25.15 -34.69 16.49
N LYS A 174 -24.51 -35.68 15.84
CA LYS A 174 -24.80 -37.10 16.08
C LYS A 174 -24.37 -37.51 17.49
N GLU A 175 -23.19 -37.10 17.94
CA GLU A 175 -22.71 -37.36 19.30
C GLU A 175 -23.62 -36.75 20.36
N GLU A 176 -24.06 -35.50 20.19
CA GLU A 176 -25.03 -34.84 21.08
C GLU A 176 -26.37 -35.59 21.11
N GLN A 177 -26.88 -36.02 19.94
CA GLN A 177 -28.10 -36.83 19.88
C GLN A 177 -27.94 -38.19 20.58
N GLU A 178 -26.79 -38.83 20.43
CA GLU A 178 -26.50 -40.08 21.15
C GLU A 178 -26.42 -39.87 22.66
N LEU A 179 -25.81 -38.78 23.12
CA LEU A 179 -25.76 -38.42 24.54
C LEU A 179 -27.16 -38.19 25.11
N LEU A 180 -28.01 -37.42 24.42
CA LEU A 180 -29.39 -37.17 24.82
C LEU A 180 -30.22 -38.46 24.86
N ARG A 181 -29.99 -39.40 23.93
CA ARG A 181 -30.64 -40.73 23.97
C ARG A 181 -30.20 -41.51 25.21
N ARG A 182 -28.89 -41.55 25.49
CA ARG A 182 -28.35 -42.21 26.69
C ARG A 182 -28.88 -41.59 27.99
N GLU A 183 -29.09 -40.27 28.04
CA GLU A 183 -29.70 -39.61 29.19
C GLU A 183 -31.17 -40.00 29.37
N LYS A 184 -31.96 -39.98 28.29
CA LYS A 184 -33.36 -40.46 28.32
C LYS A 184 -33.47 -41.91 28.76
N ASP A 185 -32.59 -42.78 28.28
CA ASP A 185 -32.56 -44.19 28.67
C ASP A 185 -32.26 -44.34 30.17
N LYS A 186 -31.30 -43.57 30.69
CA LYS A 186 -30.99 -43.55 32.14
C LYS A 186 -32.16 -43.04 32.98
N ASP A 187 -32.86 -42.00 32.52
CA ASP A 187 -34.03 -41.47 33.22
C ASP A 187 -35.18 -42.48 33.19
N HIS A 188 -35.40 -43.17 32.08
CA HIS A 188 -36.37 -44.27 32.01
C HIS A 188 -36.01 -45.41 32.97
N GLU A 189 -34.75 -45.84 33.01
CA GLU A 189 -34.29 -46.85 33.98
C GLU A 189 -34.51 -46.42 35.43
N ARG A 190 -34.33 -45.13 35.76
CA ARG A 190 -34.60 -44.58 37.09
C ARG A 190 -36.09 -44.61 37.42
N GLU A 191 -36.95 -44.17 36.51
CA GLU A 191 -38.40 -44.23 36.69
C GLU A 191 -38.90 -45.67 36.89
N GLU A 192 -38.37 -46.63 36.14
CA GLU A 192 -38.74 -48.05 36.30
C GLU A 192 -38.31 -48.59 37.67
N LYS A 193 -37.10 -48.25 38.13
CA LYS A 193 -36.63 -48.60 39.48
C LYS A 193 -37.50 -47.99 40.57
N GLU A 194 -37.92 -46.74 40.43
CA GLU A 194 -38.83 -46.08 41.38
C GLU A 194 -40.22 -46.75 41.38
N LYS A 195 -40.79 -47.01 40.22
CA LYS A 195 -42.08 -47.74 40.10
C LYS A 195 -41.98 -49.12 40.73
N PHE A 196 -40.87 -49.83 40.54
CA PHE A 196 -40.63 -51.13 41.15
C PHE A 196 -40.51 -51.03 42.68
N ALA A 197 -39.77 -50.06 43.20
CA ALA A 197 -39.63 -49.82 44.63
C ALA A 197 -40.97 -49.41 45.30
N GLN A 198 -41.80 -48.63 44.61
CA GLN A 198 -43.16 -48.32 45.09
C GLN A 198 -44.04 -49.58 45.14
N ARG A 199 -43.95 -50.44 44.12
CA ARG A 199 -44.68 -51.72 44.12
C ARG A 199 -44.20 -52.63 45.25
N SER A 200 -42.89 -52.72 45.51
CA SER A 200 -42.37 -53.55 46.60
C SER A 200 -42.84 -53.06 47.96
N ARG A 201 -42.77 -51.74 48.23
CA ARG A 201 -43.30 -51.13 49.47
C ARG A 201 -44.79 -51.38 49.65
N ASN A 202 -45.59 -51.18 48.59
CA ASN A 202 -47.04 -51.46 48.65
C ASN A 202 -47.33 -52.95 48.94
N VAL A 203 -46.52 -53.87 48.42
CA VAL A 203 -46.65 -55.30 48.72
C VAL A 203 -46.27 -55.59 50.17
N GLU A 204 -45.18 -54.99 50.67
CA GLU A 204 -44.75 -55.11 52.07
C GLU A 204 -45.81 -54.57 53.04
N GLU A 205 -46.40 -53.40 52.77
CA GLU A 205 -47.48 -52.81 53.55
C GLU A 205 -48.75 -53.68 53.55
N LYS A 206 -49.14 -54.21 52.38
CA LYS A 206 -50.27 -55.14 52.29
C LYS A 206 -50.01 -56.43 53.06
N ASN A 207 -48.80 -56.96 52.97
CA ASN A 207 -48.40 -58.16 53.71
C ASN A 207 -48.38 -57.93 55.22
N SER A 208 -47.86 -56.79 55.69
CA SER A 208 -47.88 -56.45 57.11
C SER A 208 -49.30 -56.26 57.64
N HIS A 209 -50.19 -55.64 56.84
CA HIS A 209 -51.61 -55.52 57.17
C HIS A 209 -52.31 -56.88 57.24
N LEU A 210 -52.03 -57.79 56.28
CA LEU A 210 -52.50 -59.17 56.31
C LEU A 210 -52.03 -59.92 57.57
N GLN A 211 -50.77 -59.75 57.96
CA GLN A 211 -50.24 -60.35 59.20
C GLN A 211 -50.96 -59.81 60.44
N GLN A 212 -51.21 -58.50 60.52
CA GLN A 212 -52.00 -57.90 61.61
C GLN A 212 -53.43 -58.44 61.66
N MET A 213 -54.10 -58.57 60.51
CA MET A 213 -55.44 -59.16 60.40
C MET A 213 -55.45 -60.63 60.88
N LEU A 214 -54.48 -61.43 60.46
CA LEU A 214 -54.34 -62.81 60.90
C LEU A 214 -54.13 -62.90 62.42
N PHE A 215 -53.32 -61.99 62.98
CA PHE A 215 -53.10 -61.90 64.43
C PHE A 215 -54.41 -61.56 65.17
N GLN A 216 -55.17 -60.55 64.72
CA GLN A 216 -56.46 -60.20 65.32
C GLN A 216 -57.48 -61.35 65.24
N ILE A 217 -57.49 -62.10 64.14
CA ILE A 217 -58.34 -63.30 64.02
C ILE A 217 -57.92 -64.36 65.05
N ALA A 218 -56.63 -64.57 65.24
CA ALA A 218 -56.11 -65.51 66.23
C ALA A 218 -56.46 -65.06 67.67
N GLU A 219 -56.31 -63.78 68.00
CA GLU A 219 -56.73 -63.23 69.29
C GLU A 219 -58.24 -63.40 69.52
N ARG A 220 -59.08 -63.09 68.54
CA ARG A 220 -60.54 -63.30 68.65
C ARG A 220 -60.89 -64.77 68.88
N LYS A 221 -60.15 -65.71 68.30
CA LYS A 221 -60.34 -67.15 68.56
C LYS A 221 -59.95 -67.51 69.99
N LYS A 222 -58.85 -66.97 70.52
CA LYS A 222 -58.44 -67.15 71.92
C LYS A 222 -59.48 -66.59 72.88
N MET A 223 -59.91 -65.33 72.70
CA MET A 223 -60.96 -64.71 73.52
C MET A 223 -62.28 -65.50 73.51
N ARG A 224 -62.67 -66.08 72.37
CA ARG A 224 -63.85 -66.96 72.30
C ARG A 224 -63.67 -68.29 73.02
N ALA A 225 -62.44 -68.82 73.07
CA ALA A 225 -62.14 -70.03 73.84
C ALA A 225 -62.20 -69.72 75.34
N GLU A 226 -61.57 -68.63 75.78
CA GLU A 226 -61.61 -68.14 77.17
C GLU A 226 -63.05 -67.84 77.62
N GLN A 227 -63.87 -67.18 76.78
CA GLN A 227 -65.28 -66.95 77.08
C GLN A 227 -66.08 -68.25 77.25
N LYS A 228 -65.76 -69.31 76.49
CA LYS A 228 -66.42 -70.61 76.65
C LYS A 228 -66.02 -71.29 77.95
N GLU A 229 -64.76 -71.18 78.36
CA GLU A 229 -64.28 -71.66 79.67
C GLU A 229 -64.96 -70.89 80.81
N MET A 230 -64.99 -69.56 80.74
CA MET A 230 -65.71 -68.72 81.71
C MET A 230 -67.20 -69.07 81.80
N LEU A 231 -67.88 -69.33 80.68
CA LEU A 231 -69.28 -69.78 80.68
C LEU A 231 -69.46 -71.18 81.29
N ALA A 232 -68.48 -72.06 81.16
CA ALA A 232 -68.50 -73.37 81.80
C ALA A 232 -68.32 -73.23 83.32
N ASP A 233 -67.46 -72.32 83.76
CA ASP A 233 -67.23 -72.03 85.19
C ASP A 233 -68.44 -71.36 85.83
N VAL A 234 -69.09 -70.40 85.15
CA VAL A 234 -70.33 -69.78 85.62
C VAL A 234 -71.46 -70.80 85.76
N LYS A 235 -71.57 -71.77 84.84
CA LYS A 235 -72.57 -72.85 84.96
C LYS A 235 -72.28 -73.76 86.15
N ARG A 236 -71.01 -74.08 86.42
CA ARG A 236 -70.60 -74.84 87.60
C ARG A 236 -70.94 -74.09 88.89
N GLY A 237 -70.63 -72.79 88.96
CA GLY A 237 -71.00 -71.94 90.09
C GLY A 237 -72.52 -71.80 90.28
N ALA A 238 -73.30 -71.72 89.20
CA ALA A 238 -74.76 -71.69 89.29
C ALA A 238 -75.36 -73.00 89.78
N GLU A 239 -74.77 -74.16 89.46
CA GLU A 239 -75.21 -75.47 89.97
C GLU A 239 -74.91 -75.62 91.48
N GLU A 240 -73.77 -75.09 91.94
CA GLU A 240 -73.41 -75.02 93.36
C GLU A 240 -74.35 -74.06 94.12
N GLU A 241 -74.61 -72.86 93.59
CA GLU A 241 -75.56 -71.91 94.21
C GLU A 241 -77.00 -72.44 94.26
N ILE A 242 -77.45 -73.25 93.30
CA ILE A 242 -78.79 -73.87 93.34
C ILE A 242 -78.87 -74.88 94.50
N GLN A 243 -77.79 -75.61 94.78
CA GLN A 243 -77.74 -76.54 95.91
C GLN A 243 -77.74 -75.77 97.24
N ASP A 244 -76.91 -74.74 97.37
CA ASP A 244 -76.85 -73.90 98.56
C ASP A 244 -78.17 -73.17 98.83
N ASN A 245 -78.82 -72.64 97.78
CA ASN A 245 -80.12 -71.97 97.91
C ASN A 245 -81.25 -72.91 98.35
N LEU A 246 -81.21 -74.19 97.99
CA LEU A 246 -82.19 -75.18 98.46
C LEU A 246 -82.00 -75.49 99.95
N GLU A 247 -80.76 -75.48 100.43
CA GLU A 247 -80.43 -75.64 101.85
C GLU A 247 -80.82 -74.39 102.65
N ASP A 248 -80.47 -73.19 102.15
CA ASP A 248 -80.82 -71.92 102.75
C ASP A 248 -82.33 -71.65 102.76
N ALA A 249 -83.06 -72.05 101.72
CA ALA A 249 -84.52 -71.91 101.68
C ALA A 249 -85.21 -72.76 102.78
N ARG A 250 -84.62 -73.88 103.19
CA ARG A 250 -85.12 -74.66 104.34
C ARG A 250 -84.89 -73.92 105.65
N VAL A 251 -83.68 -73.39 105.85
CA VAL A 251 -83.30 -72.60 107.04
C VAL A 251 -84.09 -71.29 107.15
N GLN A 252 -84.34 -70.62 106.03
CA GLN A 252 -85.12 -69.37 105.95
C GLN A 252 -86.58 -69.59 106.35
N ARG A 253 -87.22 -70.70 105.95
CA ARG A 253 -88.60 -71.01 106.34
C ARG A 253 -88.75 -71.17 107.85
N GLU A 254 -87.76 -71.77 108.50
CA GLU A 254 -87.72 -71.89 109.97
C GLU A 254 -87.54 -70.53 110.64
N LYS A 255 -86.67 -69.65 110.09
CA LYS A 255 -86.44 -68.29 110.61
C LYS A 255 -87.63 -67.34 110.39
N ILE A 256 -88.32 -67.44 109.24
CA ILE A 256 -89.45 -66.56 108.89
C ILE A 256 -90.64 -66.78 109.83
N VAL A 257 -90.90 -68.02 110.25
CA VAL A 257 -91.91 -68.32 111.27
C VAL A 257 -91.58 -67.61 112.58
N ALA A 258 -90.33 -67.69 113.04
CA ALA A 258 -89.87 -67.03 114.26
C ALA A 258 -89.88 -65.48 114.16
N VAL A 259 -89.55 -64.92 113.00
CA VAL A 259 -89.49 -63.47 112.76
C VAL A 259 -90.88 -62.84 112.59
N HIS A 260 -91.86 -63.54 112.02
CA HIS A 260 -93.24 -63.02 111.92
C HIS A 260 -93.95 -62.92 113.27
N GLU A 261 -93.60 -63.78 114.23
CA GLU A 261 -94.04 -63.68 115.62
C GLU A 261 -93.43 -62.43 116.31
N TYR A 262 -92.15 -62.15 116.04
CA TYR A 262 -91.44 -61.00 116.59
C TYR A 262 -91.87 -59.65 115.95
N ASN A 263 -91.99 -59.57 114.62
CA ASN A 263 -92.25 -58.32 113.91
C ASN A 263 -93.69 -57.79 114.05
N ARG A 264 -94.65 -58.60 114.50
CA ARG A 264 -95.97 -58.10 114.93
C ARG A 264 -95.90 -57.22 116.17
N SER A 265 -94.81 -57.25 116.93
CA SER A 265 -94.71 -56.56 118.22
C SER A 265 -94.12 -55.14 118.19
N ILE A 266 -93.56 -54.63 117.07
CA ILE A 266 -92.74 -53.38 117.10
C ILE A 266 -93.01 -52.35 115.96
N ALA A 267 -93.87 -52.57 114.96
CA ALA A 267 -93.88 -51.69 113.77
C ALA A 267 -94.56 -50.29 113.95
N GLN A 268 -93.87 -49.20 113.55
CA GLN A 268 -94.41 -47.83 113.33
C GLN A 268 -94.07 -47.24 111.94
N PRO A 269 -94.81 -46.21 111.41
CA PRO A 269 -94.78 -45.79 109.99
C PRO A 269 -94.08 -44.42 109.68
N PRO A 270 -93.71 -44.10 108.41
CA PRO A 270 -92.95 -42.87 108.07
C PRO A 270 -93.62 -41.80 107.13
N LEU A 271 -92.88 -40.68 106.95
CA LEU A 271 -93.25 -39.23 106.86
C LEU A 271 -93.46 -38.55 105.46
N THR A 272 -93.81 -37.24 105.50
CA THR A 272 -94.58 -36.43 104.52
C THR A 272 -93.81 -35.49 103.56
N LYS A 273 -94.53 -34.95 102.57
CA LYS A 273 -94.05 -34.29 101.33
C LYS A 273 -93.33 -32.93 101.47
N HIS A 274 -93.44 -32.23 102.61
CA HIS A 274 -92.92 -30.87 102.77
C HIS A 274 -91.38 -30.82 102.69
N ASP A 275 -90.70 -31.87 103.16
CA ASP A 275 -89.24 -31.91 103.19
C ASP A 275 -88.61 -32.05 101.80
N ARG A 276 -89.40 -32.43 100.78
CA ARG A 276 -88.90 -32.58 99.40
C ARG A 276 -88.84 -31.28 98.60
N LEU A 277 -89.56 -30.23 98.99
CA LEU A 277 -89.73 -29.02 98.16
C LEU A 277 -88.65 -27.96 98.40
N ARG A 278 -88.07 -27.91 99.61
CA ARG A 278 -87.00 -26.96 99.96
C ARG A 278 -85.70 -27.16 99.17
N GLN A 279 -85.42 -28.39 98.74
CA GLN A 279 -84.16 -28.71 98.05
C GLN A 279 -84.07 -28.20 96.60
N ARG A 280 -85.17 -27.72 95.99
CA ARG A 280 -85.21 -27.36 94.56
C ARG A 280 -84.90 -25.89 94.27
N ILE A 281 -85.13 -25.00 95.22
CA ILE A 281 -85.06 -23.54 95.02
C ILE A 281 -83.61 -23.03 95.03
N GLU A 282 -82.70 -23.69 95.74
CA GLU A 282 -81.30 -23.24 95.89
C GLU A 282 -80.43 -23.41 94.63
N HIS A 283 -80.92 -24.07 93.57
CA HIS A 283 -80.08 -24.48 92.43
C HIS A 283 -80.18 -23.57 91.18
N GLU A 284 -81.21 -22.71 91.06
CA GLU A 284 -81.48 -21.91 89.86
C GLU A 284 -80.80 -20.53 89.84
N GLU A 285 -80.44 -19.95 91.00
CA GLU A 285 -79.89 -18.58 91.08
C GLU A 285 -78.41 -18.44 90.65
N GLY A 286 -77.68 -19.56 90.43
CA GLY A 286 -76.24 -19.56 90.17
C GLY A 286 -75.81 -19.38 88.70
N GLU A 287 -76.67 -19.59 87.71
CA GLU A 287 -76.25 -19.76 86.31
C GLU A 287 -76.24 -18.47 85.47
N ASP A 288 -76.97 -17.42 85.87
CA ASP A 288 -77.16 -16.21 85.05
C ASP A 288 -75.97 -15.22 85.11
N ALA A 289 -75.18 -15.24 86.18
CA ALA A 289 -74.04 -14.33 86.35
C ALA A 289 -72.82 -14.66 85.44
N ALA A 290 -72.72 -15.89 84.93
CA ALA A 290 -71.53 -16.35 84.20
C ALA A 290 -71.50 -15.95 82.71
N ARG A 291 -72.65 -15.63 82.10
CA ARG A 291 -72.74 -15.38 80.64
C ARG A 291 -72.27 -13.97 80.25
N ALA A 292 -72.53 -12.95 81.07
CA ALA A 292 -72.21 -11.55 80.75
C ALA A 292 -70.69 -11.27 80.62
N LEU A 293 -69.83 -12.03 81.30
CA LEU A 293 -68.37 -11.83 81.29
C LEU A 293 -67.65 -12.35 80.04
N GLN A 294 -68.29 -13.16 79.20
CA GLN A 294 -67.65 -13.75 78.01
C GLN A 294 -67.75 -12.85 76.78
N ASP A 295 -68.83 -12.06 76.66
CA ASP A 295 -69.06 -11.22 75.47
C ASP A 295 -68.10 -10.02 75.39
N GLU A 296 -67.72 -9.42 76.52
CA GLU A 296 -66.78 -8.28 76.55
C GLU A 296 -65.34 -8.66 76.11
N LYS A 297 -64.94 -9.92 76.29
CA LYS A 297 -63.60 -10.40 75.89
C LYS A 297 -63.44 -10.55 74.38
N VAL A 298 -64.51 -10.85 73.65
CA VAL A 298 -64.46 -11.11 72.21
C VAL A 298 -64.25 -9.82 71.41
N ASP A 299 -64.85 -8.71 71.85
CA ASP A 299 -64.74 -7.43 71.15
C ASP A 299 -63.40 -6.72 71.37
N ALA A 300 -62.72 -6.96 72.49
CA ALA A 300 -61.36 -6.47 72.73
C ALA A 300 -60.33 -7.07 71.74
N MET A 301 -60.51 -8.33 71.33
CA MET A 301 -59.57 -9.02 70.42
C MET A 301 -59.63 -8.55 68.96
N LYS A 302 -60.76 -7.95 68.53
CA LYS A 302 -60.97 -7.52 67.14
C LYS A 302 -60.34 -6.15 66.81
N ARG A 303 -60.06 -5.30 67.81
CA ARG A 303 -59.54 -3.93 67.58
C ARG A 303 -58.10 -3.89 67.07
N ALA A 304 -57.22 -4.72 67.63
CA ALA A 304 -55.78 -4.73 67.30
C ALA A 304 -55.45 -5.07 65.82
N PRO A 305 -56.07 -6.07 65.16
CA PRO A 305 -55.78 -6.36 63.75
C PRO A 305 -56.29 -5.28 62.77
N MET A 306 -57.40 -4.62 63.10
CA MET A 306 -57.98 -3.56 62.26
C MET A 306 -57.09 -2.30 62.19
N GLU A 307 -56.45 -1.94 63.30
CA GLU A 307 -55.50 -0.82 63.33
C GLU A 307 -54.21 -1.10 62.55
N ARG A 308 -53.73 -2.36 62.57
CA ARG A 308 -52.55 -2.78 61.79
C ARG A 308 -52.82 -2.71 60.28
N LEU A 309 -54.01 -3.09 59.85
CA LEU A 309 -54.43 -3.00 58.44
C LEU A 309 -54.51 -1.54 57.97
N ARG A 310 -55.08 -0.64 58.77
CA ARG A 310 -55.13 0.80 58.46
C ARG A 310 -53.73 1.42 58.30
N LYS A 311 -52.79 1.09 59.19
CA LYS A 311 -51.40 1.59 59.08
C LYS A 311 -50.69 1.09 57.83
N LYS A 312 -50.92 -0.15 57.40
CA LYS A 312 -50.34 -0.70 56.16
C LYS A 312 -50.88 0.01 54.92
N GLN A 313 -52.18 0.31 54.88
CA GLN A 313 -52.79 1.05 53.77
C GLN A 313 -52.23 2.47 53.67
N GLN A 314 -52.13 3.19 54.79
CA GLN A 314 -51.54 4.54 54.81
C GLN A 314 -50.07 4.56 54.37
N TRP A 315 -49.29 3.54 54.77
CA TRP A 315 -47.88 3.42 54.36
C TRP A 315 -47.74 3.14 52.86
N PHE A 316 -48.61 2.30 52.30
CA PHE A 316 -48.64 2.02 50.87
C PHE A 316 -48.95 3.28 50.03
N GLU A 317 -49.92 4.10 50.45
CA GLU A 317 -50.25 5.34 49.74
C GLU A 317 -49.10 6.36 49.78
N LEU A 318 -48.43 6.52 50.93
CA LEU A 318 -47.25 7.38 51.05
C LEU A 318 -46.10 6.95 50.11
N CYS A 319 -45.84 5.64 50.00
CA CYS A 319 -44.82 5.14 49.08
C CYS A 319 -45.20 5.34 47.60
N LYS A 320 -46.49 5.22 47.27
CA LYS A 320 -47.00 5.46 45.92
C LYS A 320 -46.82 6.94 45.51
N GLU A 321 -47.11 7.88 46.40
CA GLU A 321 -46.91 9.31 46.16
C GLU A 321 -45.43 9.67 45.97
N GLN A 322 -44.53 9.09 46.78
CA GLN A 322 -43.09 9.28 46.64
C GLN A 322 -42.55 8.75 45.31
N ALA A 323 -43.03 7.58 44.86
CA ALA A 323 -42.64 7.01 43.56
C ALA A 323 -43.11 7.88 42.38
N GLN A 324 -44.31 8.45 42.46
CA GLN A 324 -44.81 9.37 41.43
C GLN A 324 -43.99 10.66 41.36
N LEU A 325 -43.60 11.22 42.51
CA LEU A 325 -42.72 12.40 42.56
C LEU A 325 -41.32 12.11 42.02
N ALA A 326 -40.78 10.90 42.24
CA ALA A 326 -39.51 10.49 41.67
C ALA A 326 -39.58 10.35 40.13
N PHE A 327 -40.64 9.76 39.61
CA PHE A 327 -40.86 9.60 38.17
C PHE A 327 -41.00 10.94 37.42
N VAL A 328 -41.68 11.93 38.04
CA VAL A 328 -41.79 13.28 37.45
C VAL A 328 -40.42 13.98 37.41
N LYS A 329 -39.61 13.88 38.46
CA LYS A 329 -38.25 14.44 38.50
C LYS A 329 -37.31 13.77 37.49
N GLU A 330 -37.45 12.47 37.27
CA GLU A 330 -36.67 11.71 36.29
C GLU A 330 -37.06 12.10 34.85
N ASN A 331 -38.35 12.31 34.58
CA ASN A 331 -38.83 12.83 33.29
C ASN A 331 -38.39 14.28 33.04
N GLU A 332 -38.37 15.14 34.06
CA GLU A 332 -37.84 16.51 33.95
C GLU A 332 -36.33 16.52 33.66
N ALA A 333 -35.57 15.57 34.22
CA ALA A 333 -34.14 15.40 33.94
C ALA A 333 -33.86 14.81 32.53
N MET A 334 -34.77 13.99 31.99
CA MET A 334 -34.63 13.34 30.68
C MET A 334 -35.08 14.20 29.49
N GLN A 335 -35.73 15.36 29.72
CA GLN A 335 -36.00 16.34 28.66
C GLN A 335 -34.75 17.19 28.35
N HIS A 336 -33.71 16.55 27.82
CA HIS A 336 -32.58 17.24 27.23
C HIS A 336 -33.02 17.87 25.90
N LYS A 337 -33.17 19.20 25.88
CA LYS A 337 -33.45 19.97 24.66
C LYS A 337 -32.31 19.75 23.66
N GLU A 338 -32.63 19.27 22.46
CA GLU A 338 -31.72 19.24 21.31
C GLU A 338 -31.38 20.68 20.90
N ARG A 339 -30.17 21.12 21.28
CA ARG A 339 -29.66 22.47 21.07
C ARG A 339 -28.90 22.60 19.74
N THR A 340 -29.34 21.89 18.69
CA THR A 340 -28.62 21.83 17.41
C THR A 340 -29.47 22.01 16.15
N GLN A 341 -30.81 22.07 16.22
CA GLN A 341 -31.64 22.34 15.04
C GLN A 341 -31.96 23.84 14.84
N SER A 342 -32.05 24.64 15.91
CA SER A 342 -32.46 26.05 15.81
C SER A 342 -31.38 27.04 15.35
N LEU A 343 -30.12 26.62 15.25
CA LEU A 343 -29.03 27.42 14.67
C LEU A 343 -28.85 27.21 13.16
N PHE A 344 -29.35 26.10 12.61
CA PHE A 344 -29.25 25.82 11.17
C PHE A 344 -30.26 26.63 10.35
N GLU A 345 -31.46 26.84 10.90
CA GLU A 345 -32.54 27.58 10.22
C GLU A 345 -32.35 29.11 10.21
N ARG A 346 -31.54 29.66 11.13
CA ARG A 346 -31.34 31.13 11.25
C ARG A 346 -30.19 31.71 10.43
N CYS A 347 -29.22 30.89 10.01
CA CYS A 347 -28.00 31.39 9.33
C CYS A 347 -27.67 30.69 7.99
N GLY A 348 -28.49 29.73 7.53
CA GLY A 348 -28.25 29.03 6.27
C GLY A 348 -28.88 29.74 5.08
N MET A 349 -28.18 30.65 4.40
CA MET A 349 -28.46 30.85 2.98
C MET A 349 -28.03 29.57 2.25
N SER A 350 -28.97 28.89 1.61
CA SER A 350 -28.66 27.62 0.94
C SER A 350 -27.60 27.84 -0.15
N LEU A 351 -26.55 27.02 -0.15
CA LEU A 351 -25.48 27.05 -1.16
C LEU A 351 -26.04 27.00 -2.60
N ILE A 352 -27.18 26.33 -2.77
CA ILE A 352 -27.93 26.21 -4.02
C ILE A 352 -28.51 27.56 -4.47
N ALA A 353 -28.97 28.41 -3.55
CA ALA A 353 -29.46 29.75 -3.86
C ALA A 353 -28.33 30.72 -4.25
N CYS A 354 -27.13 30.58 -3.67
CA CYS A 354 -25.97 31.38 -4.06
C CYS A 354 -25.43 30.98 -5.45
N MET A 355 -25.43 29.68 -5.78
CA MET A 355 -25.04 29.20 -7.11
C MET A 355 -26.02 29.62 -8.21
N ALA A 356 -27.33 29.66 -7.91
CA ALA A 356 -28.35 30.11 -8.86
C ALA A 356 -28.19 31.61 -9.22
N ALA A 357 -27.81 32.46 -8.26
CA ALA A 357 -27.55 33.88 -8.51
C ALA A 357 -26.27 34.11 -9.36
N ASP A 358 -25.23 33.30 -9.17
CA ASP A 358 -23.98 33.36 -9.95
C ASP A 358 -24.12 32.83 -11.39
N GLU A 359 -25.11 31.96 -11.66
CA GLU A 359 -25.38 31.52 -13.03
C GLU A 359 -26.12 32.57 -13.87
N GLU A 360 -26.92 33.44 -13.23
CA GLU A 360 -27.61 34.54 -13.91
C GLU A 360 -26.64 35.67 -14.29
N SER A 361 -25.67 36.00 -13.43
CA SER A 361 -24.62 36.99 -13.73
C SER A 361 -23.70 36.53 -14.87
N ARG A 362 -23.27 35.26 -14.88
CA ARG A 362 -22.44 34.71 -15.98
C ARG A 362 -23.16 34.67 -17.33
N LYS A 363 -24.48 34.50 -17.35
CA LYS A 363 -25.28 34.54 -18.59
C LYS A 363 -25.41 35.96 -19.15
N GLN A 364 -25.41 36.98 -18.30
CA GLN A 364 -25.43 38.39 -18.71
C GLN A 364 -24.07 38.82 -19.31
N GLU A 365 -22.96 38.45 -18.66
CA GLU A 365 -21.61 38.74 -19.16
C GLU A 365 -21.33 38.09 -20.54
N ALA A 366 -21.79 36.86 -20.75
CA ALA A 366 -21.63 36.16 -22.03
C ALA A 366 -22.42 36.80 -23.19
N LEU A 367 -23.54 37.50 -22.89
CA LEU A 367 -24.31 38.23 -23.89
C LEU A 367 -23.63 39.56 -24.28
N GLU A 368 -22.99 40.24 -23.33
CA GLU A 368 -22.26 41.49 -23.57
C GLU A 368 -20.97 41.27 -24.41
N GLU A 369 -20.22 40.19 -24.17
CA GLU A 369 -19.04 39.85 -24.99
C GLU A 369 -19.42 39.53 -26.44
N ARG A 370 -20.58 38.91 -26.66
CA ARG A 370 -21.08 38.56 -28.00
C ARG A 370 -21.48 39.80 -28.80
N HIS A 371 -21.89 40.87 -28.12
CA HIS A 371 -22.17 42.17 -28.74
C HIS A 371 -20.87 42.89 -29.16
N ARG A 372 -19.83 42.89 -28.31
CA ARG A 372 -18.53 43.52 -28.64
C ARG A 372 -17.85 42.91 -29.87
N ARG A 373 -17.88 41.58 -30.02
CA ARG A 373 -17.27 40.90 -31.19
C ARG A 373 -17.98 41.20 -32.52
N ARG A 374 -19.25 41.62 -32.51
CA ARG A 374 -19.97 42.02 -33.72
C ARG A 374 -19.57 43.42 -34.21
N GLU A 375 -19.19 44.32 -33.30
CA GLU A 375 -18.77 45.68 -33.64
C GLU A 375 -17.35 45.72 -34.23
N GLU A 376 -16.46 44.84 -33.78
CA GLU A 376 -15.09 44.73 -34.29
C GLU A 376 -15.04 44.18 -35.73
N PHE A 377 -15.94 43.26 -36.07
CA PHE A 377 -16.00 42.66 -37.42
C PHE A 377 -16.45 43.67 -38.50
N LEU A 378 -17.26 44.67 -38.12
CA LEU A 378 -17.75 45.72 -39.04
C LEU A 378 -16.69 46.79 -39.37
N ARG A 379 -15.62 46.92 -38.58
CA ARG A 379 -14.53 47.89 -38.85
C ARG A 379 -13.51 47.39 -39.87
N VAL A 380 -13.40 46.07 -40.05
CA VAL A 380 -12.39 45.44 -40.93
C VAL A 380 -12.87 45.35 -42.39
N THR A 381 -14.17 45.46 -42.66
CA THR A 381 -14.75 45.26 -44.00
C THR A 381 -14.73 46.49 -44.92
N ASN A 382 -14.27 47.66 -44.47
CA ASN A 382 -14.34 48.92 -45.24
C ASN A 382 -12.98 49.37 -45.84
N GLY A 383 -12.21 48.45 -46.44
CA GLY A 383 -10.81 48.65 -46.86
C GLY A 383 -10.48 49.79 -47.86
N GLU A 384 -9.25 50.31 -47.78
CA GLU A 384 -8.62 51.32 -48.66
C GLU A 384 -7.28 50.80 -49.23
N VAL A 385 -7.09 50.84 -50.57
CA VAL A 385 -5.80 50.61 -51.28
C VAL A 385 -5.74 51.50 -52.55
N GLU A 386 -4.60 52.15 -52.80
CA GLU A 386 -4.29 53.05 -53.95
C GLU A 386 -3.42 52.37 -55.05
N GLU A 387 -3.54 52.80 -56.32
CA GLU A 387 -2.65 52.44 -57.46
C GLU A 387 -2.17 53.69 -58.25
N LEU A 388 -1.04 53.59 -58.98
CA LEU A 388 -0.44 54.62 -59.86
C LEU A 388 -0.05 54.09 -61.27
N PRO A 389 0.12 54.94 -62.33
CA PRO A 389 0.16 54.53 -63.76
C PRO A 389 1.46 54.83 -64.57
N GLU A 390 1.57 54.25 -65.79
CA GLU A 390 2.69 54.31 -66.78
C GLU A 390 2.42 55.16 -68.05
N GLY A 391 3.50 55.61 -68.74
CA GLY A 391 3.49 55.83 -70.21
C GLY A 391 4.64 56.65 -70.81
N VAL A 392 5.17 56.28 -72.01
CA VAL A 392 5.91 57.15 -72.98
C VAL A 392 5.83 56.60 -74.44
N ARG A 393 5.74 57.49 -75.46
CA ARG A 393 5.75 57.26 -76.94
C ARG A 393 6.98 57.90 -77.64
N GLN A 394 7.38 57.41 -78.84
CA GLN A 394 8.50 57.90 -79.70
C GLN A 394 8.03 58.52 -81.06
N ALA A 395 8.91 59.27 -81.74
CA ALA A 395 8.70 59.97 -83.04
C ALA A 395 9.71 59.55 -84.16
N ALA A 396 9.37 59.81 -85.44
CA ALA A 396 10.00 59.29 -86.67
C ALA A 396 10.87 60.31 -87.47
N THR A 397 11.80 59.80 -88.31
CA THR A 397 12.79 60.55 -89.16
C THR A 397 12.65 60.25 -90.66
N HIS A 398 13.11 61.15 -91.56
CA HIS A 398 13.09 61.00 -93.03
C HIS A 398 14.48 60.70 -93.66
N ARG A 399 14.49 59.76 -94.62
CA ARG A 399 15.35 59.49 -95.81
C ARG A 399 16.82 59.99 -95.84
N ALA A 400 17.70 59.17 -95.26
CA ALA A 400 19.10 58.83 -95.65
C ALA A 400 20.01 59.93 -96.23
N GLY A 401 20.61 60.74 -95.35
CA GLY A 401 21.59 61.78 -95.66
C GLY A 401 23.00 61.27 -95.98
N PHE A 402 23.23 60.85 -97.23
CA PHE A 402 24.58 60.56 -97.75
C PHE A 402 25.05 61.70 -98.68
N MET A 403 26.34 62.04 -98.62
CA MET A 403 26.91 63.23 -99.31
C MET A 403 27.52 62.92 -100.70
N ASN A 404 27.77 61.66 -101.06
CA ASN A 404 28.33 61.25 -102.36
C ASN A 404 27.43 60.22 -103.09
N GLU A 405 27.27 60.35 -104.41
CA GLU A 405 26.43 59.44 -105.22
C GLU A 405 26.99 58.01 -105.30
N GLU A 406 28.31 57.85 -105.26
CA GLU A 406 28.96 56.54 -105.28
C GLU A 406 28.73 55.78 -103.96
N GLU A 407 28.76 56.48 -102.82
CA GLU A 407 28.42 55.92 -101.50
C GLU A 407 26.95 55.50 -101.45
N ALA A 408 26.05 56.30 -102.02
CA ALA A 408 24.64 55.95 -102.13
C ALA A 408 24.42 54.69 -103.00
N ARG A 409 25.20 54.51 -104.07
CA ARG A 409 25.13 53.29 -104.93
C ARG A 409 25.71 52.06 -104.24
N VAL A 410 26.81 52.19 -103.48
CA VAL A 410 27.36 51.09 -102.68
C VAL A 410 26.37 50.70 -101.59
N TYR A 411 25.83 51.68 -100.86
CA TYR A 411 24.80 51.45 -99.84
C TYR A 411 23.53 50.85 -100.44
N GLN A 412 23.09 51.26 -101.64
CA GLN A 412 21.96 50.63 -102.32
C GLN A 412 22.22 49.16 -102.68
N LYS A 413 23.42 48.82 -103.14
CA LYS A 413 23.80 47.41 -103.43
C LYS A 413 23.89 46.58 -102.16
N GLU A 414 24.44 47.15 -101.10
CA GLU A 414 24.43 46.54 -99.76
C GLU A 414 22.98 46.35 -99.29
N MET A 415 22.11 47.34 -99.44
CA MET A 415 20.71 47.24 -99.05
C MET A 415 19.87 46.32 -99.94
N GLN A 416 20.28 46.02 -101.16
CA GLN A 416 19.65 44.99 -101.98
C GLN A 416 20.01 43.58 -101.50
N THR A 417 21.23 43.38 -100.98
CA THR A 417 21.71 42.07 -100.48
C THR A 417 21.44 41.86 -98.99
N HIS A 418 21.29 42.93 -98.22
CA HIS A 418 21.07 42.91 -96.78
C HIS A 418 19.78 42.16 -96.36
N PRO A 419 18.62 42.30 -97.03
CA PRO A 419 17.44 41.51 -96.69
C PRO A 419 17.67 40.01 -96.84
N ALA A 420 18.42 39.58 -97.87
CA ALA A 420 18.75 38.17 -98.07
C ALA A 420 19.66 37.66 -96.94
N ARG A 421 20.68 38.42 -96.55
CA ARG A 421 21.56 38.10 -95.41
C ARG A 421 20.80 38.04 -94.09
N VAL A 422 19.94 39.02 -93.81
CA VAL A 422 19.10 39.04 -92.60
C VAL A 422 18.15 37.85 -92.58
N LEU A 423 17.57 37.46 -93.72
CA LEU A 423 16.72 36.27 -93.80
C LEU A 423 17.51 34.97 -93.57
N GLU A 424 18.75 34.88 -94.06
CA GLU A 424 19.65 33.74 -93.79
C GLU A 424 20.05 33.68 -92.32
N GLU A 425 20.39 34.81 -91.71
CA GLU A 425 20.69 34.94 -90.28
C GLU A 425 19.48 34.57 -89.43
N GLN A 426 18.28 35.07 -89.77
CA GLN A 426 17.03 34.72 -89.08
C GLN A 426 16.70 33.24 -89.21
N LYS A 427 16.92 32.62 -90.38
CA LYS A 427 16.75 31.17 -90.58
C LYS A 427 17.76 30.39 -89.76
N ALA A 428 19.02 30.83 -89.70
CA ALA A 428 20.05 30.20 -88.88
C ALA A 428 19.76 30.32 -87.39
N GLU A 429 19.29 31.48 -86.93
CA GLU A 429 18.84 31.65 -85.54
C GLU A 429 17.59 30.84 -85.23
N ALA A 430 16.62 30.77 -86.15
CA ALA A 430 15.43 29.95 -85.98
C ALA A 430 15.78 28.46 -85.92
N ALA A 431 16.74 27.99 -86.73
CA ALA A 431 17.28 26.63 -86.67
C ALA A 431 17.94 26.37 -85.30
N LYS A 432 18.82 27.26 -84.83
CA LYS A 432 19.43 27.17 -83.48
C LYS A 432 18.38 27.18 -82.36
N ARG A 433 17.31 27.96 -82.49
CA ARG A 433 16.20 27.97 -81.52
C ARG A 433 15.43 26.64 -81.54
N ARG A 434 15.23 26.03 -82.71
CA ARG A 434 14.60 24.70 -82.84
C ARG A 434 15.46 23.61 -82.23
N GLU A 435 16.76 23.57 -82.53
CA GLU A 435 17.71 22.61 -81.93
C GLU A 435 17.72 22.73 -80.39
N ARG A 436 17.74 23.97 -79.87
CA ARG A 436 17.65 24.21 -78.42
C ARG A 436 16.32 23.75 -77.83
N ALA A 437 15.20 23.98 -78.53
CA ALA A 437 13.89 23.52 -78.09
C ALA A 437 13.79 21.99 -78.09
N GLU A 438 14.32 21.31 -79.10
CA GLU A 438 14.40 19.85 -79.16
C GLU A 438 15.26 19.28 -78.04
N HIS A 439 16.40 19.91 -77.75
CA HIS A 439 17.26 19.52 -76.65
C HIS A 439 16.56 19.69 -75.28
N LEU A 440 15.86 20.80 -75.06
CA LEU A 440 15.07 21.01 -73.83
C LEU A 440 13.91 20.01 -73.72
N GLN A 441 13.22 19.71 -74.82
CA GLN A 441 12.19 18.67 -74.85
C GLN A 441 12.78 17.29 -74.50
N HIS A 442 13.97 16.97 -74.98
CA HIS A 442 14.67 15.74 -74.63
C HIS A 442 15.00 15.68 -73.13
N ILE A 443 15.52 16.78 -72.56
CA ILE A 443 15.77 16.90 -71.11
C ILE A 443 14.48 16.70 -70.31
N HIS A 444 13.38 17.33 -70.71
CA HIS A 444 12.09 17.16 -70.02
C HIS A 444 11.57 15.72 -70.09
N ARG A 445 11.80 15.01 -71.21
CA ARG A 445 11.47 13.58 -71.31
C ARG A 445 12.30 12.75 -70.34
N LEU A 446 13.60 13.03 -70.22
CA LEU A 446 14.49 12.35 -69.27
C LEU A 446 14.07 12.62 -67.81
N GLN A 447 13.80 13.87 -67.46
CA GLN A 447 13.30 14.23 -66.12
C GLN A 447 11.95 13.58 -65.82
N ALA A 448 11.06 13.46 -66.81
CA ALA A 448 9.78 12.78 -66.64
C ALA A 448 9.96 11.27 -66.44
N SER A 449 10.92 10.63 -67.12
CA SER A 449 11.25 9.22 -66.86
C SER A 449 11.88 9.00 -65.49
N GLU A 450 12.80 9.87 -65.07
CA GLU A 450 13.41 9.82 -63.73
C GLU A 450 12.37 9.97 -62.62
N LYS A 451 11.42 10.92 -62.77
CA LYS A 451 10.30 11.06 -61.82
C LYS A 451 9.46 9.79 -61.74
N LYS A 452 9.10 9.20 -62.88
CA LYS A 452 8.34 7.93 -62.90
C LYS A 452 9.12 6.77 -62.28
N GLU A 453 10.44 6.73 -62.44
CA GLU A 453 11.28 5.70 -61.84
C GLU A 453 11.39 5.89 -60.32
N ASN A 454 11.53 7.13 -59.86
CA ASN A 454 11.54 7.47 -58.44
C ASN A 454 10.18 7.17 -57.78
N GLU A 455 9.06 7.53 -58.42
CA GLU A 455 7.71 7.17 -57.92
C GLU A 455 7.53 5.66 -57.79
N ARG A 456 8.11 4.86 -58.70
CA ARG A 456 8.10 3.40 -58.60
C ARG A 456 8.94 2.90 -57.43
N ARG A 457 10.15 3.44 -57.25
CA ARG A 457 11.03 3.09 -56.13
C ARG A 457 10.38 3.45 -54.79
N GLU A 458 9.79 4.64 -54.66
CA GLU A 458 9.05 5.05 -53.47
C GLU A 458 7.85 4.13 -53.20
N ALA A 459 7.11 3.73 -54.24
CA ALA A 459 6.01 2.78 -54.08
C ALA A 459 6.49 1.39 -53.62
N GLU A 460 7.61 0.91 -54.15
CA GLU A 460 8.26 -0.34 -53.73
C GLU A 460 8.74 -0.26 -52.28
N GLU A 461 9.41 0.83 -51.89
CA GLU A 461 9.83 1.08 -50.51
C GLU A 461 8.65 1.14 -49.55
N LEU A 462 7.52 1.74 -49.93
CA LEU A 462 6.30 1.74 -49.13
C LEU A 462 5.71 0.33 -48.96
N VAL A 463 5.76 -0.50 -50.01
CA VAL A 463 5.33 -1.91 -49.92
C VAL A 463 6.27 -2.70 -49.03
N GLU A 464 7.58 -2.52 -49.14
CA GLU A 464 8.57 -3.14 -48.27
C GLU A 464 8.44 -2.67 -46.82
N ALA A 465 8.22 -1.38 -46.58
CA ALA A 465 7.99 -0.82 -45.25
C ALA A 465 6.74 -1.43 -44.62
N ARG A 466 5.65 -1.59 -45.38
CA ARG A 466 4.45 -2.31 -44.92
C ARG A 466 4.73 -3.77 -44.61
N ARG A 467 5.55 -4.46 -45.43
CA ARG A 467 5.96 -5.85 -45.16
C ARG A 467 6.79 -5.94 -43.87
N ARG A 468 7.77 -5.06 -43.70
CA ARG A 468 8.59 -4.99 -42.47
C ARG A 468 7.74 -4.68 -41.24
N GLN A 469 6.77 -3.78 -41.37
CA GLN A 469 5.83 -3.48 -40.27
C GLN A 469 4.98 -4.70 -39.90
N LYS A 470 4.46 -5.43 -40.89
CA LYS A 470 3.71 -6.69 -40.63
C LYS A 470 4.58 -7.73 -39.96
N GLN A 471 5.80 -7.94 -40.45
CA GLN A 471 6.76 -8.86 -39.83
C GLN A 471 7.10 -8.47 -38.39
N ALA A 472 7.32 -7.18 -38.12
CA ALA A 472 7.58 -6.69 -36.77
C ALA A 472 6.37 -6.93 -35.83
N MET A 473 5.15 -6.71 -36.32
CA MET A 473 3.92 -7.00 -35.57
C MET A 473 3.77 -8.51 -35.28
N GLU A 474 4.06 -9.36 -36.27
CA GLU A 474 4.03 -10.82 -36.12
C GLU A 474 5.08 -11.29 -35.10
N GLU A 475 6.31 -10.79 -35.17
CA GLU A 475 7.38 -11.08 -34.20
C GLU A 475 7.00 -10.62 -32.79
N ASP A 476 6.38 -9.45 -32.64
CA ASP A 476 5.93 -8.94 -31.35
C ASP A 476 4.76 -9.78 -30.79
N ASP A 477 3.84 -10.24 -31.64
CA ASP A 477 2.76 -11.15 -31.25
C ASP A 477 3.31 -12.54 -30.85
N GLU A 478 4.34 -13.04 -31.52
CA GLU A 478 5.03 -14.28 -31.14
C GLU A 478 5.76 -14.15 -29.81
N ARG A 479 6.53 -13.07 -29.63
CA ARG A 479 7.19 -12.74 -28.36
C ARG A 479 6.18 -12.61 -27.23
N TYR A 480 5.04 -11.99 -27.51
CA TYR A 480 3.96 -11.89 -26.55
C TYR A 480 3.39 -13.27 -26.20
N ARG A 481 3.06 -14.12 -27.18
CA ARG A 481 2.56 -15.48 -26.92
C ARG A 481 3.54 -16.28 -26.07
N ALA A 482 4.84 -16.16 -26.33
CA ALA A 482 5.88 -16.78 -25.52
C ALA A 482 5.91 -16.21 -24.09
N TYR A 483 5.82 -14.88 -23.95
CA TYR A 483 5.72 -14.22 -22.65
C TYR A 483 4.49 -14.69 -21.86
N VAL A 484 3.30 -14.74 -22.46
CA VAL A 484 2.09 -15.25 -21.81
C VAL A 484 2.27 -16.68 -21.34
N LYS A 485 2.80 -17.56 -22.19
CA LYS A 485 3.10 -18.95 -21.81
C LYS A 485 4.05 -19.04 -20.61
N SER A 486 5.04 -18.14 -20.52
CA SER A 486 5.99 -18.12 -19.40
C SER A 486 5.39 -17.62 -18.08
N GLN A 487 4.37 -16.76 -18.14
CA GLN A 487 3.75 -16.15 -16.97
C GLN A 487 2.55 -16.93 -16.43
N LEU A 488 1.89 -17.73 -17.27
CA LEU A 488 0.74 -18.54 -16.85
C LEU A 488 1.23 -19.78 -16.06
N PRO A 489 0.65 -20.07 -14.88
CA PRO A 489 0.90 -21.31 -14.15
C PRO A 489 0.59 -22.55 -14.98
N SER A 490 1.37 -23.62 -14.81
CA SER A 490 1.18 -24.90 -15.51
C SER A 490 -0.11 -25.63 -15.12
N ASP A 491 -0.64 -25.35 -13.94
CA ASP A 491 -1.87 -25.93 -13.39
C ASP A 491 -3.12 -25.04 -13.60
N MET A 492 -3.01 -24.04 -14.48
CA MET A 492 -4.09 -23.13 -14.85
C MET A 492 -5.31 -23.88 -15.38
N ASP A 493 -6.51 -23.41 -15.04
CA ASP A 493 -7.75 -23.90 -15.67
C ASP A 493 -7.65 -23.75 -17.21
N PRO A 494 -7.87 -24.80 -18.00
CA PRO A 494 -7.78 -24.75 -19.46
C PRO A 494 -8.61 -23.64 -20.10
N TYR A 495 -9.76 -23.29 -19.50
CA TYR A 495 -10.60 -22.20 -19.99
C TYR A 495 -9.93 -20.83 -19.80
N LEU A 496 -9.31 -20.60 -18.64
CA LEU A 496 -8.56 -19.37 -18.37
C LEU A 496 -7.29 -19.29 -19.23
N TYR A 497 -6.63 -20.42 -19.44
CA TYR A 497 -5.47 -20.52 -20.34
C TYR A 497 -5.85 -20.14 -21.78
N ALA A 498 -6.91 -20.73 -22.32
CA ALA A 498 -7.40 -20.39 -23.66
C ALA A 498 -7.81 -18.91 -23.76
N LYS A 499 -8.46 -18.38 -22.72
CA LYS A 499 -8.84 -16.97 -22.66
C LYS A 499 -7.62 -16.04 -22.65
N ALA A 500 -6.57 -16.37 -21.91
CA ALA A 500 -5.32 -15.59 -21.90
C ALA A 500 -4.62 -15.59 -23.26
N MET A 501 -4.68 -16.70 -24.02
CA MET A 501 -4.12 -16.79 -25.37
C MET A 501 -4.94 -16.05 -26.43
N ASN A 502 -6.27 -15.99 -26.26
CA ASN A 502 -7.19 -15.41 -27.25
C ASN A 502 -7.52 -13.93 -27.01
N LEU A 503 -7.03 -13.30 -25.94
CA LEU A 503 -7.24 -11.87 -25.65
C LEU A 503 -6.48 -10.92 -26.61
N HIS A 504 -6.01 -11.44 -27.75
CA HIS A 504 -5.24 -10.75 -28.79
C HIS A 504 -5.98 -10.57 -30.11
N SER A 505 -7.07 -11.31 -30.30
CA SER A 505 -7.88 -11.29 -31.51
C SER A 505 -9.04 -10.30 -31.41
#